data_AF-A0AA36JRS6-F1
#
_entry.id   AF-A0AA36JRS6-F1
#
_cell.length_a   1.000
_cell.length_b   1.000
_cell.length_c   1.000
_cell.angle_alpha   90.00
_cell.angle_beta   90.00
_cell.angle_gamma   90.00
#
_symmetry.space_group_name_H-M   'P 1'
#
loop_
_entity.id
_entity.type
_entity.pdbx_description
1 polymer ?
#
loop_
_entity_poly.entity_id
_entity_poly.type
_entity_poly.pdbx_seq_one_letter_code
_entity_poly.pdbx_strand_id
1 'polypeptide(L)'
;MRRGTVRRHRVSLAAFCRNGLSMAKVFIPTARLENGSEMQKLSLGLYNVPRDQVKAVVDAGLAAGLRSFDSASFYDNEVEVGEALRSWMASGHDRSELFVTTKVWTTDLGDPESAARSAETWGP
;
A
#
# COMPACT_ATOMS: atom_id res chain seq x y z
N MET A 1 32.29 15.21 -39.33
CA MET A 1 31.24 15.23 -38.29
C MET A 1 30.22 14.14 -38.59
N ARG A 2 30.22 13.02 -37.84
CA ARG A 2 29.28 11.91 -38.06
C ARG A 2 28.03 12.10 -37.20
N ARG A 3 26.85 12.15 -37.82
CA ARG A 3 25.55 12.19 -37.12
C ARG A 3 25.25 10.80 -36.56
N GLY A 4 25.09 10.69 -35.25
CA GLY A 4 24.77 9.43 -34.55
C GLY A 4 23.30 9.06 -34.72
N THR A 5 23.03 7.84 -35.14
CA THR A 5 21.68 7.27 -35.27
C THR A 5 21.18 6.81 -33.91
N VAL A 6 20.17 7.48 -33.35
CA VAL A 6 19.52 7.03 -32.10
C VAL A 6 18.62 5.84 -32.40
N ARG A 7 19.01 4.64 -31.96
CA ARG A 7 18.15 3.45 -31.99
C ARG A 7 17.08 3.55 -30.90
N ARG A 8 15.86 3.91 -31.29
CA ARG A 8 14.67 3.78 -30.44
C ARG A 8 14.34 2.30 -30.27
N HIS A 9 14.65 1.74 -29.10
CA HIS A 9 14.19 0.40 -28.74
C HIS A 9 12.71 0.49 -28.34
N ARG A 10 11.82 0.07 -29.24
CA ARG A 10 10.43 -0.23 -28.88
C ARG A 10 10.45 -1.49 -28.02
N VAL A 11 10.31 -1.33 -26.70
CA VAL A 11 9.96 -2.46 -25.84
C VAL A 11 8.48 -2.76 -26.10
N SER A 12 8.23 -3.86 -26.81
CA SER A 12 6.87 -4.38 -27.01
C SER A 12 6.39 -5.01 -25.71
N LEU A 13 5.20 -4.58 -25.26
CA LEU A 13 4.50 -5.09 -24.07
C LEU A 13 4.35 -6.63 -24.06
N ALA A 14 4.39 -7.27 -25.25
CA ALA A 14 4.24 -8.71 -25.41
C ALA A 14 5.46 -9.55 -24.98
N ALA A 15 6.60 -8.93 -24.62
CA ALA A 15 7.79 -9.66 -24.18
C ALA A 15 7.75 -10.06 -22.69
N PHE A 16 6.81 -9.51 -21.90
CA PHE A 16 6.77 -9.70 -20.45
C PHE A 16 6.12 -11.05 -20.02
N CYS A 17 5.30 -11.68 -20.87
CA CYS A 17 4.55 -12.89 -20.51
C CYS A 17 5.27 -14.24 -20.75
N ARG A 18 6.52 -14.27 -21.23
CA ARG A 18 7.15 -15.54 -21.67
C ARG A 18 7.95 -16.32 -20.61
N ASN A 19 8.20 -15.79 -19.42
CA ASN A 19 9.15 -16.40 -18.49
C ASN A 19 8.57 -17.09 -17.26
N GLY A 20 7.26 -17.26 -17.13
CA GLY A 20 6.70 -18.09 -16.05
C GLY A 20 7.19 -17.71 -14.64
N LEU A 21 7.63 -16.45 -14.45
CA LEU A 21 7.88 -15.93 -13.12
C LEU A 21 6.51 -15.80 -12.47
N SER A 22 6.15 -16.83 -11.70
CA SER A 22 5.45 -16.60 -10.45
C SER A 22 6.09 -15.35 -9.85
N MET A 23 5.29 -14.30 -9.61
CA MET A 23 5.76 -13.15 -8.86
C MET A 23 6.23 -13.72 -7.53
N ALA A 24 7.54 -13.94 -7.40
CA ALA A 24 8.09 -14.58 -6.23
C ALA A 24 7.75 -13.65 -5.08
N LYS A 25 6.81 -14.09 -4.24
CA LYS A 25 6.33 -13.33 -3.11
C LYS A 25 7.55 -12.92 -2.30
N VAL A 26 7.76 -11.62 -2.16
CA VAL A 26 8.98 -11.10 -1.53
C VAL A 26 8.93 -11.52 -0.06
N PHE A 27 9.98 -12.18 0.42
CA PHE A 27 10.11 -12.40 1.85
C PHE A 27 10.46 -11.06 2.51
N ILE A 28 9.58 -10.59 3.39
CA ILE A 28 9.74 -9.32 4.09
C ILE A 28 9.91 -9.62 5.58
N PRO A 29 11.08 -9.31 6.17
CA PRO A 29 11.31 -9.56 7.58
C PRO A 29 10.40 -8.71 8.46
N THR A 30 10.02 -9.24 9.62
CA THR A 30 9.26 -8.53 10.64
C THR A 30 10.18 -7.98 11.74
N ALA A 31 9.66 -7.00 12.47
CA ALA A 31 10.21 -6.51 13.73
C ALA A 31 9.10 -6.55 14.79
N ARG A 32 9.46 -6.95 16.00
CA ARG A 32 8.57 -6.87 17.15
C ARG A 32 8.65 -5.46 17.74
N LEU A 33 7.50 -4.83 17.92
CA LEU A 33 7.37 -3.53 18.58
C LEU A 33 7.31 -3.73 20.10
N GLU A 34 7.53 -2.65 20.85
CA GLU A 34 7.49 -2.67 22.33
C GLU A 34 6.14 -3.14 22.89
N ASN A 35 5.05 -2.86 22.16
CA ASN A 35 3.71 -3.33 22.52
C ASN A 35 3.46 -4.82 22.20
N GLY A 36 4.48 -5.54 21.73
CA GLY A 36 4.43 -6.96 21.41
C GLY A 36 3.92 -7.30 20.00
N SER A 37 3.40 -6.33 19.24
CA SER A 37 2.92 -6.53 17.87
C SER A 37 4.08 -6.79 16.90
N GLU A 38 3.82 -7.54 15.84
CA GLU A 38 4.77 -7.73 14.73
C GLU A 38 4.42 -6.83 13.55
N MET A 39 5.42 -6.12 13.02
CA MET A 39 5.28 -5.24 11.86
C MET A 39 6.31 -5.63 10.80
N GLN A 40 5.92 -5.64 9.52
CA GLN A 40 6.91 -5.81 8.46
C GLN A 40 7.84 -4.60 8.41
N LYS A 41 9.15 -4.84 8.22
CA LYS A 41 10.15 -3.77 8.08
C LYS A 41 10.00 -2.96 6.79
N LEU A 42 9.17 -3.43 5.85
CA LEU A 42 8.80 -2.72 4.63
C LEU A 42 7.28 -2.50 4.64
N SER A 43 6.87 -1.25 4.45
CA SER A 43 5.47 -0.84 4.37
C SER A 43 5.20 -0.13 3.05
N LEU A 44 3.99 -0.27 2.52
CA LEU A 44 3.53 0.46 1.35
C LEU A 44 3.03 1.85 1.76
N GLY A 45 3.76 2.89 1.34
CA GLY A 45 3.31 4.29 1.52
C GLY A 45 2.20 4.64 0.52
N LEU A 46 1.13 5.23 1.03
CA LEU A 46 -0.08 5.56 0.26
C LEU A 46 -0.26 7.07 0.03
N TYR A 47 0.76 7.86 0.35
CA TYR A 47 0.79 9.29 0.08
C TYR A 47 0.68 9.57 -1.43
N ASN A 48 -0.18 10.52 -1.79
CA ASN A 48 -0.33 11.02 -3.15
C ASN A 48 -0.74 9.95 -4.18
N VAL A 49 -1.32 8.83 -3.72
CA VAL A 49 -1.98 7.86 -4.59
C VAL A 49 -3.38 8.39 -4.91
N PRO A 50 -3.72 8.64 -6.19
CA PRO A 50 -5.06 9.04 -6.58
C PRO A 50 -6.11 8.02 -6.11
N ARG A 51 -7.25 8.49 -5.62
CA ARG A 51 -8.34 7.65 -5.08
C ARG A 51 -8.74 6.50 -6.01
N ASP A 52 -8.84 6.78 -7.31
CA ASP A 52 -9.20 5.82 -8.35
C ASP A 52 -8.12 4.75 -8.63
N GLN A 53 -6.89 4.95 -8.15
CA GLN A 53 -5.76 4.03 -8.30
C GLN A 53 -5.42 3.27 -7.01
N VAL A 54 -5.98 3.68 -5.87
CA VAL A 54 -5.69 3.07 -4.56
C VAL A 54 -5.86 1.56 -4.58
N LYS A 55 -7.00 1.07 -5.09
CA LYS A 55 -7.26 -0.37 -5.15
C LYS A 55 -6.18 -1.13 -5.92
N ALA A 56 -5.79 -0.64 -7.09
CA ALA A 56 -4.77 -1.28 -7.92
C ALA A 56 -3.40 -1.31 -7.21
N VAL A 57 -3.04 -0.23 -6.52
CA VAL A 57 -1.79 -0.12 -5.74
C VAL A 57 -1.78 -1.08 -4.55
N VAL A 58 -2.87 -1.13 -3.79
CA VAL A 58 -3.04 -2.03 -2.64
C VAL A 58 -3.01 -3.49 -3.09
N ASP A 59 -3.78 -3.85 -4.13
CA ASP A 59 -3.82 -5.21 -4.68
C ASP A 59 -2.43 -5.67 -5.16
N ALA A 60 -1.68 -4.79 -5.83
CA ALA A 60 -0.32 -5.07 -6.26
C ALA A 60 0.62 -5.32 -5.08
N GLY A 61 0.50 -4.53 -4.01
CA GLY A 61 1.28 -4.73 -2.78
C GLY A 61 0.96 -6.07 -2.11
N LEU A 62 -0.32 -6.40 -1.97
CA LEU A 62 -0.77 -7.66 -1.39
C LEU A 62 -0.28 -8.87 -2.19
N ALA A 63 -0.33 -8.78 -3.52
CA ALA A 63 0.18 -9.81 -4.44
C ALA A 63 1.71 -9.97 -4.34
N ALA A 64 2.45 -8.89 -4.13
CA ALA A 64 3.89 -8.91 -3.90
C ALA A 64 4.27 -9.48 -2.51
N GLY A 65 3.32 -9.58 -1.58
CA GLY A 65 3.51 -10.11 -0.23
C GLY A 65 3.62 -9.07 0.88
N LEU A 66 3.33 -7.80 0.56
CA LEU A 66 3.19 -6.77 1.59
C LEU A 66 1.96 -7.04 2.45
N ARG A 67 2.15 -6.74 3.72
CA ARG A 67 1.16 -6.82 4.78
C ARG A 67 1.16 -5.57 5.66
N SER A 68 2.16 -4.71 5.52
CA SER A 68 2.20 -3.39 6.14
C SER A 68 1.81 -2.28 5.15
N PHE A 69 0.88 -1.42 5.56
CA PHE A 69 0.37 -0.28 4.77
C PHE A 69 0.43 1.00 5.62
N ASP A 70 0.92 2.08 5.03
CA ASP A 70 1.10 3.38 5.68
C ASP A 70 0.26 4.47 4.97
N SER A 71 -0.67 5.09 5.68
CA SER A 71 -1.37 6.30 5.22
C SER A 71 -1.49 7.34 6.35
N ALA A 72 -2.32 8.35 6.13
CA ALA A 72 -2.72 9.38 7.06
C ALA A 72 -4.05 9.98 6.63
N SER A 73 -4.81 10.54 7.57
CA SER A 73 -6.10 11.19 7.28
C SER A 73 -5.98 12.31 6.25
N PHE A 74 -4.85 13.02 6.30
CA PHE A 74 -4.52 14.07 5.33
C PHE A 74 -4.33 13.57 3.89
N TYR A 75 -4.07 12.27 3.67
CA TYR A 75 -3.87 11.75 2.31
C TYR A 75 -5.18 11.68 1.53
N ASP A 76 -6.32 11.82 2.22
CA ASP A 76 -7.65 11.98 1.62
C ASP A 76 -8.02 10.84 0.66
N ASN A 77 -7.54 9.63 0.98
CA ASN A 77 -7.75 8.41 0.22
C ASN A 77 -7.97 7.17 1.12
N GLU A 78 -8.16 7.40 2.43
CA GLU A 78 -8.26 6.36 3.45
C GLU A 78 -9.50 5.47 3.27
N VAL A 79 -10.62 6.02 2.77
CA VAL A 79 -11.84 5.26 2.48
C VAL A 79 -11.57 4.20 1.42
N GLU A 80 -10.94 4.58 0.32
CA GLU A 80 -10.62 3.70 -0.80
C GLU A 80 -9.60 2.61 -0.40
N VAL A 81 -8.67 2.92 0.51
CA VAL A 81 -7.75 1.91 1.04
C VAL A 81 -8.50 0.91 1.92
N GLY A 82 -9.39 1.39 2.79
CA GLY A 82 -10.25 0.54 3.62
C GLY A 82 -11.09 -0.43 2.77
N GLU A 83 -11.68 0.07 1.68
CA GLU A 83 -12.44 -0.75 0.72
C GLU A 83 -11.58 -1.82 0.03
N ALA A 84 -10.37 -1.46 -0.39
CA ALA A 84 -9.44 -2.40 -1.02
C ALA A 84 -9.03 -3.53 -0.04
N LEU A 85 -8.69 -3.19 1.20
CA LEU A 85 -8.33 -4.16 2.23
C LEU A 85 -9.52 -5.04 2.64
N ARG A 86 -10.72 -4.49 2.80
CA ARG A 86 -11.95 -5.27 3.06
C ARG A 86 -12.25 -6.25 1.93
N SER A 87 -12.11 -5.81 0.67
CA SER A 87 -12.30 -6.67 -0.49
C SER A 87 -11.29 -7.83 -0.51
N TRP A 88 -10.04 -7.56 -0.13
CA TRP A 88 -9.02 -8.61 -0.01
C TRP A 88 -9.34 -9.60 1.12
N MET A 89 -9.74 -9.12 2.30
CA MET A 89 -10.14 -9.98 3.43
C MET A 89 -11.37 -10.84 3.09
N ALA A 90 -12.33 -10.32 2.32
CA ALA A 90 -13.49 -11.07 1.84
C ALA A 90 -13.10 -12.27 0.96
N SER A 91 -11.86 -12.33 0.45
CA SER A 91 -11.31 -13.47 -0.28
C SER A 91 -10.76 -14.58 0.62
N GLY A 92 -11.00 -14.53 1.93
CA GLY A 92 -10.61 -15.56 2.90
C GLY A 92 -9.31 -15.27 3.65
N HIS A 93 -8.90 -14.00 3.71
CA HIS A 93 -7.70 -13.56 4.44
C HIS A 93 -8.05 -12.90 5.76
N ASP A 94 -7.23 -13.13 6.78
CA ASP A 94 -7.47 -12.61 8.12
C ASP A 94 -6.98 -11.17 8.29
N ARG A 95 -7.75 -10.36 9.01
CA ARG A 95 -7.34 -9.00 9.40
C ARG A 95 -6.03 -8.99 10.19
N SER A 96 -5.76 -10.04 10.97
CA SER A 96 -4.53 -10.20 11.76
C SER A 96 -3.28 -10.34 10.89
N GLU A 97 -3.42 -10.66 9.59
CA GLU A 97 -2.29 -10.64 8.66
C GLU A 97 -1.81 -9.22 8.36
N LEU A 98 -2.61 -8.19 8.60
CA LEU A 98 -2.35 -6.81 8.16
C LEU A 98 -1.86 -5.92 9.31
N PHE A 99 -0.85 -5.11 9.01
CA PHE A 99 -0.42 -4.00 9.85
C PHE A 99 -0.72 -2.68 9.14
N VAL A 100 -1.71 -1.93 9.62
CA VAL A 100 -2.12 -0.66 9.01
C VAL A 100 -1.72 0.48 9.91
N THR A 101 -1.05 1.48 9.35
CA THR A 101 -0.64 2.70 10.03
C THR A 101 -1.42 3.88 9.48
N THR A 102 -2.03 4.66 10.38
CA THR A 102 -2.60 5.98 10.09
C THR A 102 -1.92 7.03 10.97
N LYS A 103 -2.16 8.30 10.67
CA LYS A 103 -1.57 9.45 11.38
C LYS A 103 -2.65 10.49 11.60
N VAL A 104 -2.83 10.89 12.86
CA VAL A 104 -3.68 12.04 13.22
C VAL A 104 -3.06 13.30 12.62
N TRP A 105 -3.85 14.07 11.88
CA TRP A 105 -3.35 15.29 11.26
C TRP A 105 -3.18 16.42 12.27
N THR A 106 -2.25 17.32 11.98
CA THR A 106 -1.87 18.41 12.89
C THR A 106 -3.04 19.32 13.28
N THR A 107 -4.05 19.47 12.42
CA THR A 107 -5.27 20.24 12.71
C THR A 107 -6.16 19.60 13.76
N ASP A 108 -5.99 18.30 14.01
CA ASP A 108 -6.88 17.49 14.85
C ASP A 108 -6.26 17.19 16.23
N LEU A 109 -5.00 17.56 16.46
CA LEU A 109 -4.28 17.28 17.71
C LEU A 109 -4.78 18.08 18.94
N GLY A 110 -5.52 19.17 18.72
CA GLY A 110 -5.99 20.05 19.78
C GLY A 110 -7.22 19.54 20.54
N ASP A 111 -7.87 18.49 20.05
CA ASP A 111 -9.12 17.97 20.60
C ASP A 111 -9.14 16.43 20.47
N PRO A 112 -9.33 15.68 21.58
CA PRO A 112 -9.34 14.21 21.54
C PRO A 112 -10.38 13.61 20.59
N GLU A 113 -11.55 14.24 20.46
CA GLU A 113 -12.59 13.74 19.57
C GLU A 113 -12.18 13.91 18.10
N SER A 114 -11.60 15.06 17.76
CA SER A 114 -11.00 15.31 16.44
C SER A 114 -9.86 14.34 16.14
N ALA A 115 -8.97 14.10 17.11
CA ALA A 115 -7.89 13.13 16.96
C ALA A 115 -8.40 11.71 16.71
N ALA A 116 -9.46 11.28 17.43
CA ALA A 116 -10.10 9.99 17.22
C ALA A 116 -10.70 9.88 15.81
N ARG A 117 -11.46 10.88 15.36
CA ARG A 117 -12.02 10.90 13.99
C ARG A 117 -10.94 10.82 12.92
N SER A 118 -9.82 11.53 13.12
CA SER A 118 -8.65 11.48 12.24
C SER A 118 -8.03 10.09 12.14
N ALA A 119 -8.10 9.29 13.20
CA ALA A 119 -7.59 7.92 13.20
C ALA A 119 -8.56 6.89 12.58
N GLU A 120 -9.81 7.27 12.30
CA GLU A 120 -10.91 6.35 11.96
C GLU A 120 -11.49 6.54 10.54
N THR A 121 -10.92 7.43 9.71
CA THR A 121 -11.50 7.83 8.41
C THR A 121 -11.75 6.69 7.42
N TRP A 122 -10.97 5.61 7.50
CA TRP A 122 -10.99 4.43 6.63
C TRP A 122 -12.22 3.52 6.84
N GLY A 123 -12.99 3.81 7.89
CA GLY A 123 -14.15 3.03 8.33
C GLY A 123 -13.77 1.77 9.14
N PRO A 124 -14.75 1.15 9.81
CA PRO A 124 -14.56 -0.11 10.53
C PRO A 124 -14.20 -1.29 9.59
#